data_AF-A0A2D7VPM2-F1
#
_entry.id   AF-A0A2D7VPM2-F1
#
_cell.length_a   1.000
_cell.length_b   1.000
_cell.length_c   1.000
_cell.angle_alpha   90.00
_cell.angle_beta   90.00
_cell.angle_gamma   90.00
#
_symmetry.space_group_name_H-M   'P 1'
#
loop_
_entity.id
_entity.type
_entity.pdbx_description
1 polymer ?
#
loop_
_entity_poly.entity_id
_entity_poly.type
_entity_poly.pdbx_seq_one_letter_code
_entity_poly.pdbx_strand_id
1 'polypeptide(L)'
;MILRSVKWLLITFAIIVVLLVVSVATVTIMAVQKAPLVASTAPTQLDGADSVNELLAQLQQAFSRREEGHQVTLTETQVESLVGVLQRALPDFKGVVNITPLAGTINVTYAIGNTGYYVNASALVLPGNSLRIERVQVGDLTIPGRFLLSFIERTVNSYTQSEIATIALSRVERVTMRSGELTLDVGRLDELLSELNVVASNMSVSEQTELQQLSAYYLRYLSGREIALSNKPVSLIEYLREGMARAREQSQTPQDAVLHNNAVILALAVYVGHHRVGTLVGDIQPDADKALKPRRGAVLHKRNDLARHFIISAALELLAEQGMSLAIGEFKELMDRGNGGSGYSFVDLAADMSGTEFAKVATHPNTAMEVQNAIARIQSELEIIPPIDGLPEGLSKQAFTEQYQRVDSEAYLKEVEEIKRRIRLLPLYQK
;
A
#
# COMPACT_ATOMS: atom_id res chain seq x y z
N MET A 1 -7.37 -54.74 27.83
CA MET A 1 -6.09 -54.15 27.38
C MET A 1 -6.27 -52.78 26.71
N ILE A 2 -7.25 -52.64 25.81
CA ILE A 2 -7.55 -51.41 25.04
C ILE A 2 -7.84 -50.18 25.94
N LEU A 3 -8.63 -50.33 27.02
CA LEU A 3 -8.97 -49.22 27.93
C LEU A 3 -7.77 -48.59 28.66
N ARG A 4 -6.73 -49.38 28.96
CA ARG A 4 -5.49 -48.89 29.59
C ARG A 4 -4.67 -48.07 28.60
N SER A 5 -4.56 -48.53 27.35
CA SER A 5 -3.81 -47.84 26.30
C SER A 5 -4.42 -46.49 25.92
N VAL A 6 -5.76 -46.40 25.86
CA VAL A 6 -6.47 -45.13 25.59
C VAL A 6 -6.27 -44.13 26.75
N LYS A 7 -6.28 -44.60 28.00
CA LYS A 7 -6.03 -43.74 29.17
C LYS A 7 -4.61 -43.16 29.17
N TRP A 8 -3.60 -43.96 28.82
CA TRP A 8 -2.22 -43.47 28.69
C TRP A 8 -2.06 -42.48 27.54
N LEU A 9 -2.71 -42.71 26.39
CA LEU A 9 -2.67 -41.79 25.26
C LEU A 9 -3.30 -40.43 25.61
N LEU A 10 -4.45 -40.42 26.29
CA LEU A 10 -5.08 -39.19 26.77
C LEU A 10 -4.23 -38.44 27.79
N ILE A 11 -3.56 -39.15 28.70
CA ILE A 11 -2.64 -38.54 29.68
C ILE A 11 -1.43 -37.93 28.96
N THR A 12 -0.81 -38.64 28.02
CA THR A 12 0.31 -38.12 27.23
C THR A 12 -0.11 -36.89 26.42
N PHE A 13 -1.29 -36.93 25.79
CA PHE A 13 -1.83 -35.79 25.07
C PHE A 13 -2.08 -34.59 25.98
N ALA A 14 -2.69 -34.81 27.16
CA ALA A 14 -2.90 -33.75 28.14
C ALA A 14 -1.58 -33.15 28.64
N ILE A 15 -0.56 -33.97 28.87
CA ILE A 15 0.78 -33.50 29.25
C ILE A 15 1.41 -32.65 28.14
N ILE A 16 1.30 -33.08 26.87
CA ILE A 16 1.80 -32.32 25.72
C ILE A 16 1.09 -30.96 25.64
N VAL A 17 -0.23 -30.93 25.80
CA VAL A 17 -1.02 -29.68 25.77
C VAL A 17 -0.61 -28.76 26.92
N VAL A 18 -0.44 -29.29 28.13
CA VAL A 18 0.01 -28.48 29.29
C VAL A 18 1.42 -27.94 29.06
N LEU A 19 2.34 -28.76 28.56
CA LEU A 19 3.70 -28.32 28.22
C LEU A 19 3.68 -27.23 27.14
N LEU A 20 2.83 -27.36 26.13
CA LEU A 20 2.64 -26.35 25.10
C LEU A 20 2.15 -25.02 25.72
N VAL A 21 1.10 -25.07 26.55
CA VAL A 21 0.55 -23.87 27.20
C VAL A 21 1.59 -23.21 28.10
N VAL A 22 2.31 -23.98 28.92
CA VAL A 22 3.37 -23.46 29.79
C VAL A 22 4.50 -22.84 28.96
N SER A 23 4.88 -23.48 27.84
CA SER A 23 5.91 -22.93 26.94
C SER A 23 5.48 -21.60 26.33
N VAL A 24 4.24 -21.49 25.85
CA VAL A 24 3.69 -20.26 25.27
C VAL A 24 3.62 -19.16 26.33
N ALA A 25 3.14 -19.48 27.54
CA ALA A 25 3.08 -18.53 28.65
C ALA A 25 4.46 -18.02 29.04
N THR A 26 5.46 -18.92 29.12
CA THR A 26 6.84 -18.57 29.45
C THR A 26 7.45 -17.67 28.38
N VAL A 27 7.30 -18.02 27.10
CA VAL A 27 7.78 -17.20 25.97
C VAL A 27 7.12 -15.82 25.97
N THR A 28 5.82 -15.76 26.23
CA THR A 28 5.09 -14.49 26.30
C THR A 28 5.60 -13.60 27.43
N ILE A 29 5.83 -14.17 28.62
CA ILE A 29 6.39 -13.43 29.75
C ILE A 29 7.82 -12.94 29.46
N MET A 30 8.65 -13.76 28.81
CA MET A 30 10.02 -13.39 28.45
C MET A 30 10.11 -12.33 27.33
N ALA A 31 9.10 -12.28 26.45
CA ALA A 31 9.05 -11.30 25.36
C ALA A 31 8.58 -9.91 25.83
N VAL A 32 7.87 -9.84 26.96
CA VAL A 32 7.25 -8.62 27.49
C VAL A 32 8.12 -8.00 28.58
N GLN A 33 8.44 -6.72 28.43
CA GLN A 33 9.28 -5.96 29.35
C GLN A 33 8.56 -4.72 29.89
N LYS A 34 8.97 -4.24 31.08
CA LYS A 34 8.36 -3.08 31.75
C LYS A 34 8.97 -1.73 31.34
N ALA A 35 10.09 -1.75 30.63
CA ALA A 35 10.78 -0.56 30.17
C ALA A 35 10.98 -0.63 28.66
N PRO A 36 10.83 0.50 27.93
CA PRO A 36 11.13 0.54 26.50
C PRO A 36 12.64 0.49 26.27
N LEU A 37 13.06 -0.27 25.25
CA LEU A 37 14.44 -0.26 24.76
C LEU A 37 14.74 1.04 23.99
N VAL A 38 13.74 1.60 23.31
CA VAL A 38 13.82 2.85 22.56
C VAL A 38 12.86 3.88 23.19
N ALA A 39 13.40 4.82 23.95
CA ALA A 39 12.60 5.81 24.69
C ALA A 39 12.10 6.96 23.80
N SER A 40 12.93 7.46 22.88
CA SER A 40 12.61 8.57 21.99
C SER A 40 13.13 8.32 20.57
N THR A 41 12.32 8.66 19.59
CA THR A 41 12.73 8.83 18.19
C THR A 41 12.51 10.30 17.84
N ALA A 42 13.58 11.08 17.77
CA ALA A 42 13.55 12.37 17.10
C ALA A 42 14.97 12.65 16.59
N PRO A 43 15.12 12.96 15.29
CA PRO A 43 14.58 14.23 14.81
C PRO A 43 13.45 14.10 13.79
N THR A 44 12.41 14.88 14.04
CA THR A 44 11.35 15.33 13.14
C THR A 44 11.88 16.26 12.04
N GLN A 45 13.00 15.93 11.39
CA GLN A 45 13.60 16.78 10.35
C GLN A 45 13.13 16.40 8.95
N LEU A 46 12.67 17.42 8.23
CA LEU A 46 12.10 17.43 6.88
C LEU A 46 13.06 16.95 5.77
N ASP A 47 14.30 16.55 6.11
CA ASP A 47 15.33 16.13 5.14
C ASP A 47 15.15 14.66 4.66
N GLY A 48 14.32 13.87 5.34
CA GLY A 48 14.15 12.44 5.06
C GLY A 48 13.41 12.11 3.76
N ALA A 49 12.53 12.99 3.27
CA ALA A 49 11.75 12.73 2.05
C ALA A 49 12.65 12.68 0.80
N ASP A 50 13.66 13.55 0.72
CA ASP A 50 14.62 13.56 -0.38
C ASP A 50 15.57 12.35 -0.30
N SER A 51 15.97 11.92 0.92
CA SER A 51 16.81 10.72 1.09
C SER A 51 16.10 9.41 0.70
N VAL A 52 14.79 9.31 0.93
CA VAL A 52 13.99 8.13 0.53
C VAL A 52 13.86 8.07 -0.99
N ASN A 53 13.75 9.22 -1.66
CA ASN A 53 13.71 9.28 -3.13
C ASN A 53 15.02 8.75 -3.75
N GLU A 54 16.18 9.02 -3.14
CA GLU A 54 17.45 8.45 -3.59
C GLU A 54 17.49 6.92 -3.43
N LEU A 55 17.01 6.38 -2.31
CA LEU A 55 16.91 4.94 -2.11
C LEU A 55 15.95 4.30 -3.13
N LEU A 56 14.80 4.93 -3.37
CA LEU A 56 13.84 4.49 -4.39
C LEU A 56 14.46 4.51 -5.79
N ALA A 57 15.22 5.54 -6.14
CA ALA A 57 15.90 5.63 -7.42
C ALA A 57 16.96 4.52 -7.59
N GLN A 58 17.74 4.22 -6.54
CA GLN A 58 18.70 3.11 -6.54
C GLN A 58 18.00 1.76 -6.77
N LEU A 59 16.89 1.52 -6.05
CA LEU A 59 16.10 0.31 -6.21
C LEU A 59 15.47 0.21 -7.60
N GLN A 60 14.88 1.31 -8.11
CA GLN A 60 14.30 1.36 -9.45
C GLN A 60 15.34 1.06 -10.52
N GLN A 61 16.55 1.59 -10.39
CA GLN A 61 17.66 1.29 -11.28
C GLN A 61 18.04 -0.20 -11.22
N ALA A 62 18.13 -0.77 -10.01
CA ALA A 62 18.42 -2.18 -9.81
C ALA A 62 17.38 -3.11 -10.47
N PHE A 63 16.10 -2.77 -10.36
CA PHE A 63 15.03 -3.50 -11.03
C PHE A 63 15.01 -3.29 -12.55
N SER A 64 15.32 -2.08 -13.03
CA SER A 64 15.31 -1.77 -14.46
C SER A 64 16.46 -2.45 -15.20
N ARG A 65 17.64 -2.52 -14.57
CA ARG A 65 18.84 -3.18 -15.11
C ARG A 65 19.08 -4.55 -14.50
N ARG A 66 18.02 -5.29 -14.19
CA ARG A 66 18.02 -6.58 -13.47
C ARG A 66 19.06 -7.63 -13.87
N GLU A 67 19.63 -7.56 -15.07
CA GLU A 67 20.66 -8.48 -15.55
C GLU A 67 22.08 -8.13 -15.05
N GLU A 68 22.26 -6.97 -14.43
CA GLU A 68 23.53 -6.50 -13.86
C GLU A 68 23.53 -6.66 -12.33
N GLY A 69 24.73 -6.72 -11.74
CA GLY A 69 24.90 -6.58 -10.29
C GLY A 69 24.78 -5.11 -9.88
N HIS A 70 24.24 -4.86 -8.69
CA HIS A 70 23.95 -3.51 -8.19
C HIS A 70 24.51 -3.31 -6.81
N GLN A 71 24.84 -2.06 -6.51
CA GLN A 71 25.20 -1.64 -5.18
C GLN A 71 24.10 -0.75 -4.62
N VAL A 72 23.49 -1.17 -3.52
CA VAL A 72 22.45 -0.43 -2.82
C VAL A 72 23.03 0.08 -1.51
N THR A 73 23.11 1.40 -1.37
CA THR A 73 23.61 2.04 -0.14
C THR A 73 22.44 2.58 0.66
N LEU A 74 22.38 2.15 1.93
CA LEU A 74 21.43 2.62 2.93
C LEU A 74 22.17 3.43 3.99
N THR A 75 21.82 4.70 4.10
CA THR A 75 22.31 5.56 5.19
C THR A 75 21.45 5.38 6.45
N GLU A 76 22.02 5.71 7.61
CA GLU A 76 21.28 5.74 8.88
C GLU A 76 20.05 6.66 8.78
N THR A 77 20.21 7.83 8.15
CA THR A 77 19.11 8.80 7.91
C THR A 77 17.98 8.25 7.03
N GLN A 78 18.30 7.45 6.01
CA GLN A 78 17.30 6.79 5.17
C GLN A 78 16.52 5.74 5.97
N VAL A 79 17.21 4.94 6.78
CA VAL A 79 16.58 3.92 7.61
C VAL A 79 15.72 4.57 8.70
N GLU A 80 16.20 5.64 9.34
CA GLU A 80 15.42 6.45 10.29
C GLU A 80 14.17 7.04 9.65
N SER A 81 14.26 7.50 8.39
CA SER A 81 13.11 8.01 7.64
C SER A 81 12.05 6.93 7.40
N LEU A 82 12.47 5.70 7.06
CA LEU A 82 11.56 4.55 6.91
C LEU A 82 10.92 4.16 8.25
N VAL A 83 11.69 4.19 9.34
CA VAL A 83 11.13 4.01 10.69
C VAL A 83 10.09 5.08 10.97
N GLY A 84 10.36 6.35 10.69
CA GLY A 84 9.42 7.45 10.88
C GLY A 84 8.12 7.31 10.08
N VAL A 85 8.13 6.68 8.91
CA VAL A 85 6.90 6.29 8.18
C VAL A 85 6.12 5.24 8.97
N LEU A 86 6.77 4.18 9.44
CA LEU A 86 6.13 3.12 10.22
C LEU A 86 5.55 3.64 11.54
N GLN A 87 6.23 4.58 12.21
CA GLN A 87 5.73 5.18 13.45
C GLN A 87 4.48 6.03 13.25
N ARG A 88 4.33 6.67 12.08
CA ARG A 88 3.11 7.41 11.75
C ARG A 88 1.92 6.47 11.52
N ALA A 89 2.18 5.30 10.94
CA ALA A 89 1.15 4.27 10.76
C ALA A 89 0.83 3.52 12.06
N LEU A 90 1.84 3.30 12.91
CA LEU A 90 1.76 2.58 14.18
C LEU A 90 2.38 3.45 15.29
N PRO A 91 1.60 4.32 15.96
CA PRO A 91 2.10 5.25 16.97
C PRO A 91 2.81 4.58 18.16
N ASP A 92 2.45 3.32 18.44
CA ASP A 92 3.03 2.50 19.51
C ASP A 92 4.40 1.90 19.14
N PHE A 93 4.82 2.02 17.88
CA PHE A 93 6.10 1.51 17.39
C PHE A 93 7.20 2.57 17.51
N LYS A 94 8.38 2.16 17.95
CA LYS A 94 9.61 2.96 17.98
C LYS A 94 10.79 2.14 17.48
N GLY A 95 11.69 2.78 16.74
CA GLY A 95 12.88 2.13 16.22
C GLY A 95 14.06 3.08 16.14
N VAL A 96 15.26 2.57 16.39
CA VAL A 96 16.53 3.26 16.17
C VAL A 96 17.48 2.28 15.50
N VAL A 97 18.21 2.76 14.51
CA VAL A 97 19.25 2.02 13.82
C VAL A 97 20.55 2.76 14.00
N ASN A 98 21.62 2.02 14.25
CA ASN A 98 22.97 2.56 14.34
C ASN A 98 23.89 1.69 13.48
N ILE A 99 24.65 2.34 12.60
CA ILE A 99 25.51 1.65 11.64
C ILE A 99 26.97 2.05 11.91
N THR A 100 27.78 1.07 12.28
CA THR A 100 29.22 1.26 12.50
C THR A 100 30.02 0.40 11.52
N PRO A 101 31.32 0.68 11.30
CA PRO A 101 32.16 -0.16 10.45
C PRO A 101 32.26 -1.63 10.89
N LEU A 102 31.96 -1.93 12.16
CA LEU A 102 32.06 -3.28 12.73
C LEU A 102 30.73 -4.04 12.72
N ALA A 103 29.61 -3.32 12.91
CA ALA A 103 28.28 -3.91 13.00
C ALA A 103 27.18 -2.86 12.81
N GLY A 104 26.02 -3.32 12.35
CA GLY A 104 24.76 -2.58 12.39
C GLY A 104 23.85 -3.12 13.49
N THR A 105 23.27 -2.24 14.29
CA THR A 105 22.29 -2.61 15.31
C THR A 105 20.94 -1.98 15.00
N ILE A 106 19.90 -2.81 15.01
CA ILE A 106 18.51 -2.37 14.87
C ILE A 106 17.84 -2.63 16.21
N ASN A 107 17.33 -1.59 16.85
CA ASN A 107 16.59 -1.69 18.11
C ASN A 107 15.17 -1.19 17.88
N VAL A 108 14.18 -1.99 18.28
CA VAL A 108 12.77 -1.65 18.16
C VAL A 108 12.03 -1.89 19.47
N THR A 109 11.01 -1.08 19.70
CA THR A 109 10.11 -1.15 20.83
C THR A 109 8.68 -1.02 20.31
N TYR A 110 7.81 -1.94 20.73
CA TYR A 110 6.38 -1.85 20.50
C TYR A 110 5.66 -1.73 21.84
N ALA A 111 4.91 -0.65 22.05
CA ALA A 111 4.08 -0.48 23.24
C ALA A 111 2.80 -1.30 23.13
N ILE A 112 2.48 -2.08 24.16
CA ILE A 112 1.25 -2.88 24.19
C ILE A 112 0.11 -2.01 24.71
N GLY A 113 -0.40 -1.13 23.84
CA GLY A 113 -1.41 -0.13 24.18
C GLY A 113 -1.03 0.67 25.44
N ASN A 114 -2.02 0.99 26.28
CA ASN A 114 -1.81 1.76 27.51
C ASN A 114 -1.49 0.91 28.75
N THR A 115 -1.02 -0.34 28.56
CA THR A 115 -0.76 -1.27 29.68
C THR A 115 0.52 -0.98 30.45
N GLY A 116 1.42 -0.15 29.90
CA GLY A 116 2.75 0.11 30.44
C GLY A 116 3.77 -1.01 30.18
N TYR A 117 3.43 -1.96 29.30
CA TYR A 117 4.30 -3.06 28.87
C TYR A 117 4.75 -2.88 27.42
N TYR A 118 5.93 -3.42 27.12
CA TYR A 118 6.60 -3.26 25.83
C TYR A 118 7.13 -4.59 25.33
N VAL A 119 7.08 -4.79 24.00
CA VAL A 119 7.87 -5.82 23.32
C VAL A 119 9.08 -5.13 22.73
N ASN A 120 10.26 -5.45 23.25
CA ASN A 120 11.51 -4.94 22.71
C ASN A 120 12.17 -5.99 21.83
N ALA A 121 12.72 -5.59 20.70
CA ALA A 121 13.57 -6.47 19.91
C ALA A 121 14.84 -5.74 19.48
N SER A 122 15.95 -6.47 19.41
CA SER A 122 17.20 -5.98 18.85
C SER A 122 17.79 -7.01 17.89
N ALA A 123 18.38 -6.54 16.81
CA ALA A 123 19.09 -7.38 15.84
C ALA A 123 20.51 -6.85 15.64
N LEU A 124 21.48 -7.76 15.63
CA LEU A 124 22.89 -7.46 15.34
C LEU A 124 23.24 -8.02 13.96
N VAL A 125 23.59 -7.13 13.04
CA VAL A 125 24.00 -7.44 11.67
C VAL A 125 25.50 -7.18 11.53
N LEU A 126 26.22 -8.11 10.90
CA LEU A 126 27.66 -8.01 10.70
C LEU A 126 28.00 -7.84 9.21
N PRO A 127 29.05 -7.07 8.87
CA PRO A 127 29.57 -7.04 7.51
C PRO A 127 30.20 -8.40 7.12
N GLY A 128 30.22 -8.70 5.83
CA GLY A 128 30.74 -9.96 5.31
C GLY A 128 30.40 -10.22 3.84
N ASN A 129 30.69 -11.44 3.38
CA ASN A 129 30.42 -11.88 2.01
C ASN A 129 28.99 -12.47 1.83
N SER A 130 28.08 -12.11 2.74
CA SER A 130 26.66 -12.45 2.68
C SER A 130 25.90 -11.66 3.75
N LEU A 131 24.57 -11.65 3.67
CA LEU A 131 23.73 -11.11 4.75
C LEU A 131 23.87 -11.98 6.01
N ARG A 132 24.55 -11.45 7.04
CA ARG A 132 24.74 -12.14 8.31
C ARG A 132 24.07 -11.42 9.46
N ILE A 133 22.98 -12.00 9.94
CA ILE A 133 22.37 -11.66 11.23
C ILE A 133 23.01 -12.57 12.28
N GLU A 134 23.74 -11.98 13.23
CA GLU A 134 24.43 -12.75 14.28
C GLU A 134 23.43 -13.28 15.30
N ARG A 135 22.58 -12.38 15.81
CA ARG A 135 21.54 -12.69 16.79
C ARG A 135 20.40 -11.68 16.70
N VAL A 136 19.23 -12.17 17.07
CA VAL A 136 18.05 -11.36 17.33
C VAL A 136 17.59 -11.63 18.74
N GLN A 137 17.42 -10.60 19.53
CA GLN A 137 16.92 -10.69 20.89
C GLN A 137 15.51 -10.10 20.93
N VAL A 138 14.53 -10.82 21.46
CA VAL A 138 13.15 -10.36 21.68
C VAL A 138 12.86 -10.47 23.17
N GLY A 139 12.73 -9.33 23.85
CA GLY A 139 12.76 -9.26 25.31
C GLY A 139 14.03 -9.92 25.86
N ASP A 140 13.85 -10.99 26.63
CA ASP A 140 14.95 -11.77 27.20
C ASP A 140 15.33 -12.99 26.34
N LEU A 141 14.57 -13.27 25.28
CA LEU A 141 14.81 -14.41 24.39
C LEU A 141 15.88 -14.06 23.35
N THR A 142 17.01 -14.75 23.36
CA THR A 142 18.04 -14.61 22.32
C THR A 142 17.93 -15.74 21.29
N ILE A 143 17.67 -15.36 20.04
CA ILE A 143 17.54 -16.26 18.89
C ILE A 143 18.79 -16.07 18.01
N PRO A 144 19.60 -17.11 17.77
CA PRO A 144 20.71 -17.01 16.83
C PRO A 144 20.19 -16.70 15.43
N GLY A 145 20.79 -15.73 14.74
CA GLY A 145 20.21 -15.19 13.51
C GLY A 145 20.09 -16.20 12.37
N ARG A 146 20.94 -17.22 12.33
CA ARG A 146 20.82 -18.37 11.41
C ARG A 146 19.48 -19.09 11.53
N PHE A 147 18.95 -19.26 12.75
CA PHE A 147 17.67 -19.95 12.95
C PHE A 147 16.52 -19.06 12.50
N LEU A 148 16.63 -17.75 12.74
CA LEU A 148 15.63 -16.79 12.26
C LEU A 148 15.58 -16.77 10.74
N LEU A 149 16.74 -16.67 10.07
CA LEU A 149 16.82 -16.66 8.61
C LEU A 149 16.25 -17.95 8.00
N SER A 150 16.65 -19.13 8.50
CA SER A 150 16.08 -20.40 8.03
C SER A 150 14.58 -20.56 8.32
N PHE A 151 14.09 -19.97 9.42
CA PHE A 151 12.66 -19.97 9.73
C PHE A 151 11.88 -19.07 8.76
N ILE A 152 12.39 -17.86 8.48
CA ILE A 152 11.80 -16.92 7.53
C ILE A 152 11.80 -17.53 6.13
N GLU A 153 12.95 -18.05 5.69
CA GLU A 153 13.11 -18.71 4.38
C GLU A 153 12.08 -19.82 4.20
N ARG A 154 12.02 -20.77 5.15
CA ARG A 154 11.07 -21.89 5.08
C ARG A 154 9.61 -21.43 5.13
N THR A 155 9.29 -20.47 6.00
CA THR A 155 7.91 -19.97 6.15
C THR A 155 7.45 -19.26 4.88
N VAL A 156 8.26 -18.37 4.34
CA VAL A 156 7.93 -17.60 3.14
C VAL A 156 7.83 -18.52 1.92
N ASN A 157 8.80 -19.41 1.71
CA ASN A 157 8.78 -20.35 0.59
C ASN A 157 7.59 -21.31 0.66
N SER A 158 7.29 -21.84 1.85
CA SER A 158 6.13 -22.71 2.06
C SER A 158 4.80 -21.97 1.83
N TYR A 159 4.70 -20.71 2.27
CA TYR A 159 3.47 -19.93 2.12
C TYR A 159 3.25 -19.52 0.66
N THR A 160 4.30 -19.10 -0.01
CA THR A 160 4.26 -18.65 -1.42
C THR A 160 4.35 -19.78 -2.43
N GLN A 161 4.59 -21.02 -1.98
CA GLN A 161 4.85 -22.20 -2.83
C GLN A 161 5.96 -21.91 -3.86
N SER A 162 7.03 -21.26 -3.43
CA SER A 162 8.12 -20.77 -4.28
C SER A 162 9.46 -20.84 -3.56
N GLU A 163 10.56 -20.53 -4.26
CA GLU A 163 11.89 -20.37 -3.66
C GLU A 163 12.30 -18.90 -3.46
N ILE A 164 11.31 -18.00 -3.38
CA ILE A 164 11.55 -16.57 -3.41
C ILE A 164 12.48 -16.06 -2.31
N ALA A 165 12.35 -16.59 -1.08
CA ALA A 165 13.19 -16.16 0.03
C ALA A 165 14.61 -16.72 -0.10
N THR A 166 14.76 -17.95 -0.60
CA THR A 166 16.07 -18.57 -0.89
C THR A 166 16.81 -17.73 -1.92
N ILE A 167 16.13 -17.38 -3.01
CA ILE A 167 16.70 -16.58 -4.08
C ILE A 167 17.07 -15.20 -3.53
N ALA A 168 16.18 -14.52 -2.81
CA ALA A 168 16.44 -13.18 -2.24
C ALA A 168 17.67 -13.15 -1.33
N LEU A 169 17.79 -14.11 -0.40
CA LEU A 169 18.94 -14.19 0.51
C LEU A 169 20.24 -14.47 -0.24
N SER A 170 20.20 -15.28 -1.31
CA SER A 170 21.38 -15.60 -2.13
C SER A 170 21.89 -14.41 -2.96
N ARG A 171 21.03 -13.41 -3.24
CA ARG A 171 21.44 -12.24 -4.04
C ARG A 171 22.28 -11.25 -3.29
N VAL A 172 22.27 -11.25 -1.96
CA VAL A 172 23.15 -10.38 -1.19
C VAL A 172 24.55 -11.01 -1.15
N GLU A 173 25.39 -10.62 -2.10
CA GLU A 173 26.75 -11.16 -2.29
C GLU A 173 27.74 -10.56 -1.29
N ARG A 174 27.54 -9.32 -0.87
CA ARG A 174 28.42 -8.66 0.11
C ARG A 174 27.69 -7.59 0.89
N VAL A 175 27.99 -7.51 2.17
CA VAL A 175 27.55 -6.43 3.07
C VAL A 175 28.79 -5.73 3.58
N THR A 176 28.92 -4.45 3.23
CA THR A 176 29.97 -3.58 3.77
C THR A 176 29.34 -2.50 4.62
N MET A 177 30.04 -2.07 5.68
CA MET A 177 29.55 -1.04 6.58
C MET A 177 30.62 0.03 6.77
N ARG A 178 30.17 1.27 6.84
CA ARG A 178 30.94 2.46 7.19
C ARG A 178 30.19 3.19 8.30
N SER A 179 30.79 4.26 8.82
CA SER A 179 30.11 5.08 9.84
C SER A 179 28.83 5.69 9.25
N GLY A 180 27.66 5.24 9.72
CA GLY A 180 26.36 5.71 9.27
C GLY A 180 25.87 5.17 7.92
N GLU A 181 26.58 4.21 7.30
CA GLU A 181 26.24 3.68 5.97
C GLU A 181 26.40 2.16 5.89
N LEU A 182 25.41 1.49 5.32
CA LEU A 182 25.43 0.08 5.00
C LEU A 182 25.25 -0.09 3.50
N THR A 183 26.19 -0.77 2.87
CA THR A 183 26.17 -1.01 1.43
C THR A 183 26.01 -2.50 1.15
N LEU A 184 24.96 -2.82 0.40
CA LEU A 184 24.64 -4.16 -0.09
C LEU A 184 25.09 -4.28 -1.54
N ASP A 185 26.00 -5.21 -1.82
CA ASP A 185 26.23 -5.65 -3.19
C ASP A 185 25.26 -6.78 -3.48
N VAL A 186 24.41 -6.53 -4.47
CA VAL A 186 23.33 -7.40 -4.88
C VAL A 186 23.64 -7.94 -6.27
N GLY A 187 23.58 -9.27 -6.42
CA GLY A 187 23.76 -9.93 -7.70
C GLY A 187 22.62 -9.66 -8.69
N ARG A 188 22.61 -10.41 -9.79
CA ARG A 188 21.60 -10.28 -10.85
C ARG A 188 20.20 -10.61 -10.30
N LEU A 189 19.23 -9.73 -10.56
CA LEU A 189 17.86 -9.78 -10.03
C LEU A 189 16.87 -10.42 -11.01
N ASP A 190 17.30 -10.84 -12.20
CA ASP A 190 16.48 -11.50 -13.21
C ASP A 190 15.75 -12.73 -12.64
N GLU A 191 16.48 -13.60 -11.95
CA GLU A 191 15.91 -14.81 -11.33
C GLU A 191 14.96 -14.48 -10.17
N LEU A 192 15.29 -13.47 -9.36
CA LEU A 192 14.42 -13.00 -8.27
C LEU A 192 13.11 -12.47 -8.83
N LEU A 193 13.17 -11.68 -9.90
CA LEU A 193 11.99 -11.11 -10.54
C LEU A 193 11.15 -12.17 -11.25
N SER A 194 11.77 -13.16 -11.89
CA SER A 194 11.01 -14.29 -12.43
C SER A 194 10.29 -15.06 -11.34
N GLU A 195 10.95 -15.31 -10.21
CA GLU A 195 10.31 -16.01 -9.09
C GLU A 195 9.22 -15.15 -8.45
N LEU A 196 9.39 -13.82 -8.35
CA LEU A 196 8.33 -12.92 -7.89
C LEU A 196 7.11 -12.98 -8.81
N ASN A 197 7.30 -13.09 -10.13
CA ASN A 197 6.20 -13.30 -11.06
C ASN A 197 5.54 -14.66 -10.86
N VAL A 198 6.32 -15.71 -10.55
CA VAL A 198 5.78 -17.04 -10.20
C VAL A 198 4.98 -16.96 -8.90
N VAL A 199 5.46 -16.29 -7.85
CA VAL A 199 4.72 -16.06 -6.60
C VAL A 199 3.45 -15.27 -6.85
N ALA A 200 3.56 -14.15 -7.56
CA ALA A 200 2.41 -13.33 -7.95
C ALA A 200 1.40 -14.18 -8.73
N SER A 201 1.88 -15.04 -9.64
CA SER A 201 1.04 -15.99 -10.36
C SER A 201 0.47 -17.06 -9.42
N ASN A 202 1.20 -17.75 -8.58
CA ASN A 202 0.67 -18.79 -7.68
C ASN A 202 -0.34 -18.23 -6.68
N MET A 203 -0.09 -17.01 -6.19
CA MET A 203 -0.99 -16.27 -5.31
C MET A 203 -2.21 -15.71 -6.06
N SER A 204 -2.14 -15.50 -7.39
CA SER A 204 -3.26 -15.03 -8.23
C SER A 204 -3.92 -16.12 -9.09
N VAL A 205 -3.31 -17.30 -9.23
CA VAL A 205 -3.75 -18.50 -9.96
C VAL A 205 -4.64 -19.35 -9.05
N SER A 206 -4.58 -19.11 -7.75
CA SER A 206 -5.70 -19.36 -6.83
C SER A 206 -6.79 -18.31 -7.09
N GLU A 207 -7.58 -18.51 -8.16
CA GLU A 207 -8.74 -17.70 -8.59
C GLU A 207 -8.36 -16.32 -9.18
N GLN A 208 -8.58 -16.14 -10.50
CA GLN A 208 -8.96 -14.81 -11.00
C GLN A 208 -10.10 -14.36 -10.11
N THR A 209 -9.84 -13.37 -9.25
CA THR A 209 -10.84 -12.93 -8.28
C THR A 209 -12.09 -12.55 -9.06
N GLU A 210 -13.26 -12.90 -8.54
CA GLU A 210 -14.54 -12.53 -9.14
C GLU A 210 -14.57 -11.03 -9.49
N LEU A 211 -13.93 -10.21 -8.66
CA LEU A 211 -13.70 -8.80 -8.87
C LEU A 211 -12.88 -8.48 -10.13
N GLN A 212 -11.79 -9.18 -10.41
CA GLN A 212 -10.99 -8.99 -11.64
C GLN A 212 -11.82 -9.32 -12.89
N GLN A 213 -12.54 -10.44 -12.87
CA GLN A 213 -13.40 -10.85 -13.99
C GLN A 213 -14.52 -9.84 -14.25
N LEU A 214 -15.18 -9.38 -13.19
CA LEU A 214 -16.20 -8.33 -13.27
C LEU A 214 -15.62 -7.00 -13.72
N SER A 215 -14.44 -6.61 -13.25
CA SER A 215 -13.76 -5.37 -13.68
C SER A 215 -13.45 -5.41 -15.18
N ALA A 216 -12.95 -6.54 -15.68
CA ALA A 216 -12.73 -6.74 -17.11
C ALA A 216 -14.05 -6.72 -17.91
N TYR A 217 -15.14 -7.28 -17.35
CA TYR A 217 -16.47 -7.18 -17.93
C TYR A 217 -16.95 -5.74 -18.06
N TYR A 218 -16.88 -4.94 -16.98
CA TYR A 218 -17.30 -3.54 -17.01
C TYR A 218 -16.44 -2.68 -17.92
N LEU A 219 -15.12 -2.92 -17.96
CA LEU A 219 -14.21 -2.24 -18.87
C LEU A 219 -14.66 -2.44 -20.33
N ARG A 220 -14.91 -3.69 -20.73
CA ARG A 220 -15.41 -4.02 -22.07
C ARG A 220 -16.78 -3.40 -22.33
N TYR A 221 -17.70 -3.53 -21.37
CA TYR A 221 -19.05 -2.96 -21.45
C TYR A 221 -19.01 -1.45 -21.71
N LEU A 222 -18.27 -0.70 -20.90
CA LEU A 222 -18.14 0.76 -20.98
C LEU A 222 -17.45 1.19 -22.28
N SER A 223 -16.40 0.47 -22.70
CA SER A 223 -15.68 0.76 -23.94
C SER A 223 -16.52 0.59 -25.21
N GLY A 224 -17.56 -0.24 -25.15
CA GLY A 224 -18.49 -0.48 -26.26
C GLY A 224 -19.68 0.49 -26.33
N ARG A 225 -19.81 1.45 -25.41
CA ARG A 225 -20.93 2.41 -25.39
C ARG A 225 -20.69 3.59 -26.32
N GLU A 226 -21.76 4.26 -26.76
CA GLU A 226 -21.64 5.45 -27.61
C GLU A 226 -20.82 6.57 -26.96
N ILE A 227 -20.92 6.71 -25.63
CA ILE A 227 -20.14 7.69 -24.86
C ILE A 227 -18.61 7.47 -24.99
N ALA A 228 -18.17 6.23 -25.18
CA ALA A 228 -16.76 5.91 -25.40
C ALA A 228 -16.24 6.37 -26.78
N LEU A 229 -17.15 6.44 -27.77
CA LEU A 229 -16.85 6.79 -29.16
C LEU A 229 -16.99 8.30 -29.45
N SER A 230 -17.43 9.08 -28.47
CA SER A 230 -17.67 10.52 -28.60
C SER A 230 -16.42 11.27 -29.08
N ASN A 231 -16.65 12.21 -30.01
CA ASN A 231 -15.61 13.14 -30.50
C ASN A 231 -15.37 14.34 -29.57
N LYS A 232 -16.23 14.52 -28.56
CA LYS A 232 -16.15 15.58 -27.54
C LYS A 232 -15.84 14.96 -26.17
N PRO A 233 -15.13 15.68 -25.28
CA PRO A 233 -14.99 15.25 -23.89
C PRO A 233 -16.35 15.02 -23.26
N VAL A 234 -16.49 13.91 -22.54
CA VAL A 234 -17.70 13.51 -21.83
C VAL A 234 -17.43 13.60 -20.34
N SER A 235 -18.41 14.01 -19.55
CA SER A 235 -18.24 14.06 -18.10
C SER A 235 -18.01 12.66 -17.52
N LEU A 236 -17.15 12.54 -16.50
CA LEU A 236 -16.97 11.29 -15.76
C LEU A 236 -18.29 10.77 -15.18
N ILE A 237 -19.24 11.66 -14.86
CA ILE A 237 -20.55 11.25 -14.32
C ILE A 237 -21.33 10.38 -15.30
N GLU A 238 -21.17 10.57 -16.61
CA GLU A 238 -21.90 9.76 -17.60
C GLU A 238 -21.34 8.34 -17.67
N TYR A 239 -20.02 8.18 -17.53
CA TYR A 239 -19.40 6.86 -17.42
C TYR A 239 -19.81 6.16 -16.11
N LEU A 240 -19.83 6.90 -14.99
CA LEU A 240 -20.31 6.39 -13.71
C LEU A 240 -21.80 6.02 -13.77
N ARG A 241 -22.63 6.85 -14.42
CA ARG A 241 -24.07 6.60 -14.62
C ARG A 241 -24.29 5.30 -15.39
N GLU A 242 -23.62 5.11 -16.52
CA GLU A 242 -23.73 3.88 -17.31
C GLU A 242 -23.24 2.65 -16.54
N GLY A 243 -22.08 2.74 -15.88
CA GLY A 243 -21.50 1.64 -15.11
C GLY A 243 -22.37 1.24 -13.92
N MET A 244 -22.81 2.22 -13.12
CA MET A 244 -23.62 1.98 -11.93
C MET A 244 -25.07 1.58 -12.26
N ALA A 245 -25.63 2.07 -13.38
CA ALA A 245 -26.91 1.58 -13.87
C ALA A 245 -26.83 0.08 -14.20
N ARG A 246 -25.74 -0.35 -14.85
CA ARG A 246 -25.50 -1.76 -15.14
C ARG A 246 -25.21 -2.58 -13.88
N ALA A 247 -24.45 -2.04 -12.92
CA ALA A 247 -24.24 -2.65 -11.61
C ALA A 247 -25.57 -2.91 -10.88
N ARG A 248 -26.47 -1.92 -10.88
CA ARG A 248 -27.80 -2.04 -10.27
C ARG A 248 -28.63 -3.16 -10.89
N GLU A 249 -28.57 -3.34 -12.21
CA GLU A 249 -29.29 -4.42 -12.89
C GLU A 249 -28.79 -5.83 -12.49
N GLN A 250 -27.53 -5.93 -12.08
CA GLN A 250 -26.90 -7.20 -11.70
C GLN A 250 -26.97 -7.47 -10.19
N SER A 251 -27.12 -6.42 -9.37
CA SER A 251 -27.06 -6.53 -7.91
C SER A 251 -28.40 -6.99 -7.31
N GLN A 252 -28.41 -8.13 -6.62
CA GLN A 252 -29.61 -8.64 -5.92
C GLN A 252 -29.53 -8.40 -4.41
N THR A 253 -28.31 -8.40 -3.87
CA THR A 253 -28.02 -8.18 -2.45
C THR A 253 -27.11 -6.95 -2.26
N PRO A 254 -27.03 -6.41 -1.03
CA PRO A 254 -26.06 -5.36 -0.71
C PRO A 254 -24.61 -5.79 -0.97
N GLN A 255 -24.27 -7.05 -0.74
CA GLN A 255 -22.94 -7.60 -1.01
C GLN A 255 -22.63 -7.63 -2.51
N ASP A 256 -23.61 -8.01 -3.35
CA ASP A 256 -23.45 -7.94 -4.81
C ASP A 256 -23.23 -6.49 -5.24
N ALA A 257 -23.98 -5.55 -4.66
CA ALA A 257 -23.83 -4.14 -4.97
C ALA A 257 -22.43 -3.62 -4.66
N VAL A 258 -21.86 -4.02 -3.51
CA VAL A 258 -20.47 -3.71 -3.16
C VAL A 258 -19.51 -4.27 -4.21
N LEU A 259 -19.66 -5.54 -4.58
CA LEU A 259 -18.78 -6.20 -5.55
C LEU A 259 -18.86 -5.55 -6.94
N HIS A 260 -20.07 -5.30 -7.45
CA HIS A 260 -20.27 -4.64 -8.74
C HIS A 260 -19.79 -3.19 -8.74
N ASN A 261 -19.97 -2.45 -7.64
CA ASN A 261 -19.49 -1.07 -7.51
C ASN A 261 -17.95 -1.03 -7.51
N ASN A 262 -17.31 -1.93 -6.77
CA ASN A 262 -15.86 -2.11 -6.83
C ASN A 262 -15.40 -2.33 -8.28
N ALA A 263 -16.03 -3.27 -8.98
CA ALA A 263 -15.65 -3.62 -10.35
C ALA A 263 -15.83 -2.45 -11.33
N VAL A 264 -16.89 -1.66 -11.19
CA VAL A 264 -17.12 -0.46 -12.02
C VAL A 264 -16.05 0.60 -11.75
N ILE A 265 -15.71 0.87 -10.49
CA ILE A 265 -14.69 1.86 -10.13
C ILE A 265 -13.33 1.46 -10.68
N LEU A 266 -12.93 0.21 -10.51
CA LEU A 266 -11.65 -0.31 -11.01
C LEU A 266 -11.60 -0.29 -12.55
N ALA A 267 -12.67 -0.70 -13.22
CA ALA A 267 -12.79 -0.61 -14.67
C ALA A 267 -12.63 0.84 -15.18
N LEU A 268 -13.27 1.80 -14.52
CA LEU A 268 -13.16 3.22 -14.87
C LEU A 268 -11.80 3.81 -14.55
N ALA A 269 -11.14 3.38 -13.47
CA ALA A 269 -9.79 3.82 -13.15
C ALA A 269 -8.78 3.38 -14.23
N VAL A 270 -8.95 2.17 -14.77
CA VAL A 270 -8.16 1.67 -15.90
C VAL A 270 -8.53 2.39 -17.22
N TYR A 271 -9.81 2.62 -17.46
CA TYR A 271 -10.32 3.18 -18.71
C TYR A 271 -10.10 4.69 -18.84
N VAL A 272 -10.51 5.46 -17.83
CA VAL A 272 -10.45 6.93 -17.79
C VAL A 272 -9.15 7.42 -17.14
N GLY A 273 -8.74 6.80 -16.05
CA GLY A 273 -7.60 7.22 -15.23
C GLY A 273 -6.26 6.95 -15.92
N HIS A 274 -5.81 5.70 -15.89
CA HIS A 274 -4.62 5.26 -16.59
C HIS A 274 -4.58 3.73 -16.72
N HIS A 275 -4.18 3.22 -17.89
CA HIS A 275 -4.12 1.76 -18.14
C HIS A 275 -3.24 1.00 -17.13
N ARG A 276 -2.16 1.62 -16.63
CA ARG A 276 -1.30 1.03 -15.59
C ARG A 276 -1.99 0.80 -14.25
N VAL A 277 -3.14 1.42 -13.97
CA VAL A 277 -3.93 1.03 -12.79
C VAL A 277 -4.36 -0.44 -12.86
N GLY A 278 -4.44 -1.01 -14.08
CA GLY A 278 -4.77 -2.41 -14.29
C GLY A 278 -3.71 -3.37 -13.73
N THR A 279 -2.45 -2.95 -13.59
CA THR A 279 -1.41 -3.81 -12.98
C THR A 279 -1.66 -4.02 -11.48
N LEU A 280 -2.45 -3.15 -10.84
CA LEU A 280 -2.78 -3.23 -9.41
C LEU A 280 -3.98 -4.15 -9.10
N VAL A 281 -4.82 -4.47 -10.09
CA VAL A 281 -6.08 -5.23 -9.94
C VAL A 281 -5.97 -6.62 -10.60
N GLY A 282 -4.89 -6.86 -11.33
CA GLY A 282 -4.75 -7.95 -12.29
C GLY A 282 -5.09 -7.48 -13.70
N ASP A 283 -4.37 -7.95 -14.71
CA ASP A 283 -4.48 -7.43 -16.08
C ASP A 283 -5.90 -7.63 -16.63
N ILE A 284 -6.70 -6.57 -16.59
CA ILE A 284 -8.08 -6.54 -17.11
C ILE A 284 -8.14 -6.00 -18.54
N GLN A 285 -7.02 -5.49 -19.07
CA GLN A 285 -6.96 -4.99 -20.44
C GLN A 285 -6.85 -6.19 -21.41
N PRO A 286 -7.61 -6.18 -22.52
CA PRO A 286 -7.50 -7.26 -23.51
C PRO A 286 -6.13 -7.31 -24.20
N ASP A 287 -5.49 -6.14 -24.33
CA ASP A 287 -4.19 -5.95 -24.97
C ASP A 287 -3.49 -4.78 -24.27
N ALA A 288 -2.37 -5.05 -23.58
CA ALA A 288 -1.61 -4.06 -22.84
C ALA A 288 -0.97 -2.99 -23.76
N ASP A 289 -0.58 -3.37 -24.99
CA ASP A 289 0.01 -2.46 -25.97
C ASP A 289 -1.06 -1.59 -26.66
N LYS A 290 -2.32 -2.03 -26.63
CA LYS A 290 -3.49 -1.32 -27.17
C LYS A 290 -4.60 -1.16 -26.14
N ALA A 291 -4.22 -0.64 -24.97
CA ALA A 291 -5.14 -0.43 -23.87
C ALA A 291 -6.42 0.32 -24.30
N LEU A 292 -7.57 -0.22 -23.89
CA LEU A 292 -8.86 0.43 -24.07
C LEU A 292 -8.86 1.76 -23.33
N LYS A 293 -9.23 2.83 -24.06
CA LYS A 293 -9.38 4.19 -23.53
C LYS A 293 -10.49 4.94 -24.27
N PRO A 294 -11.13 5.94 -23.63
CA PRO A 294 -12.04 6.85 -24.30
C PRO A 294 -11.40 7.51 -25.51
N ARG A 295 -12.17 7.74 -26.58
CA ARG A 295 -11.69 8.49 -27.75
C ARG A 295 -11.26 9.92 -27.39
N ARG A 296 -11.99 10.55 -26.46
CA ARG A 296 -11.62 11.81 -25.80
C ARG A 296 -11.67 11.58 -24.30
N GLY A 297 -10.67 12.08 -23.58
CA GLY A 297 -10.59 11.93 -22.13
C GLY A 297 -11.85 12.45 -21.44
N ALA A 298 -12.30 11.73 -20.42
CA ALA A 298 -13.42 12.17 -19.59
C ALA A 298 -13.02 13.41 -18.78
N VAL A 299 -14.00 14.20 -18.35
CA VAL A 299 -13.74 15.45 -17.61
C VAL A 299 -14.59 15.56 -16.35
N LEU A 300 -14.07 16.30 -15.37
CA LEU A 300 -14.81 16.87 -14.25
C LEU A 300 -14.43 18.35 -14.16
N HIS A 301 -15.40 19.24 -13.96
CA HIS A 301 -15.20 20.69 -14.08
C HIS A 301 -14.50 21.09 -15.38
N LYS A 302 -14.83 20.38 -16.48
CA LYS A 302 -14.21 20.53 -17.82
C LYS A 302 -12.71 20.20 -17.89
N ARG A 303 -12.14 19.59 -16.84
CA ARG A 303 -10.72 19.21 -16.72
C ARG A 303 -10.56 17.69 -16.73
N ASN A 304 -9.63 17.19 -17.54
CA ASN A 304 -9.39 15.75 -17.67
C ASN A 304 -8.57 15.20 -16.51
N ASP A 305 -7.57 15.96 -16.08
CA ASP A 305 -6.77 15.72 -14.88
C ASP A 305 -7.65 15.48 -13.65
N LEU A 306 -8.63 16.34 -13.36
CA LEU A 306 -9.52 16.13 -12.20
C LEU A 306 -10.35 14.85 -12.27
N ALA A 307 -10.81 14.46 -13.47
CA ALA A 307 -11.48 13.17 -13.65
C ALA A 307 -10.55 12.00 -13.35
N ARG A 308 -9.26 12.11 -13.72
CA ARG A 308 -8.23 11.09 -13.45
C ARG A 308 -7.92 11.01 -11.95
N HIS A 309 -7.67 12.15 -11.30
CA HIS A 309 -7.48 12.26 -9.85
C HIS A 309 -8.62 11.58 -9.08
N PHE A 310 -9.86 11.97 -9.39
CA PHE A 310 -11.05 11.41 -8.75
C PHE A 310 -11.10 9.87 -8.88
N ILE A 311 -11.04 9.34 -10.10
CA ILE A 311 -11.29 7.91 -10.31
C ILE A 311 -10.12 7.02 -9.87
N ILE A 312 -8.88 7.51 -9.99
CA ILE A 312 -7.69 6.78 -9.53
C ILE A 312 -7.68 6.76 -8.00
N SER A 313 -7.95 7.88 -7.34
CA SER A 313 -8.03 7.95 -5.87
C SER A 313 -9.16 7.07 -5.33
N ALA A 314 -10.30 7.00 -6.03
CA ALA A 314 -11.37 6.05 -5.71
C ALA A 314 -10.87 4.59 -5.79
N ALA A 315 -10.21 4.20 -6.88
CA ALA A 315 -9.67 2.84 -7.01
C ALA A 315 -8.64 2.50 -5.93
N LEU A 316 -7.76 3.43 -5.58
CA LEU A 316 -6.73 3.20 -4.55
C LEU A 316 -7.32 3.01 -3.16
N GLU A 317 -8.37 3.73 -2.82
CA GLU A 317 -9.10 3.50 -1.56
C GLU A 317 -9.58 2.04 -1.49
N LEU A 318 -10.15 1.52 -2.58
CA LEU A 318 -10.61 0.12 -2.63
C LEU A 318 -9.46 -0.88 -2.46
N LEU A 319 -8.30 -0.61 -3.07
CA LEU A 319 -7.12 -1.47 -2.97
C LEU A 319 -6.47 -1.37 -1.58
N ALA A 320 -6.50 -0.20 -0.94
CA ALA A 320 -5.99 0.04 0.40
C ALA A 320 -6.83 -0.69 1.46
N GLU A 321 -8.17 -0.66 1.34
CA GLU A 321 -9.07 -1.45 2.20
C GLU A 321 -8.80 -2.96 2.09
N GLN A 322 -8.33 -3.42 0.92
CA GLN A 322 -7.93 -4.81 0.67
C GLN A 322 -6.49 -5.13 1.15
N GLY A 323 -5.80 -4.19 1.79
CA GLY A 323 -4.47 -4.40 2.38
C GLY A 323 -3.30 -4.30 1.40
N MET A 324 -3.52 -3.79 0.18
CA MET A 324 -2.47 -3.68 -0.85
C MET A 324 -1.67 -2.38 -0.71
N SER A 325 -0.70 -2.36 0.22
CA SER A 325 0.16 -1.17 0.48
C SER A 325 1.05 -0.77 -0.72
N LEU A 326 1.40 -1.71 -1.60
CA LEU A 326 2.23 -1.48 -2.79
C LEU A 326 1.57 -0.51 -3.79
N ALA A 327 0.23 -0.52 -3.86
CA ALA A 327 -0.55 0.34 -4.77
C ALA A 327 -0.36 1.84 -4.48
N ILE A 328 -0.14 2.20 -3.20
CA ILE A 328 0.07 3.58 -2.76
C ILE A 328 1.43 4.10 -3.27
N GLY A 329 2.46 3.26 -3.30
CA GLY A 329 3.78 3.60 -3.82
C GLY A 329 3.79 3.79 -5.34
N GLU A 330 3.20 2.86 -6.09
CA GLU A 330 3.08 2.99 -7.56
C GLU A 330 2.21 4.17 -7.98
N PHE A 331 1.19 4.52 -7.19
CA PHE A 331 0.40 5.72 -7.41
C PHE A 331 1.25 6.99 -7.29
N LYS A 332 2.06 7.11 -6.24
CA LYS A 332 2.97 8.25 -6.09
C LYS A 332 3.87 8.39 -7.32
N GLU A 333 4.42 7.28 -7.83
CA GLU A 333 5.22 7.29 -9.06
C GLU A 333 4.42 7.67 -10.32
N LEU A 334 3.16 7.25 -10.44
CA LEU A 334 2.29 7.62 -11.56
C LEU A 334 1.92 9.11 -11.54
N MET A 335 1.69 9.65 -10.35
CA MET A 335 1.38 11.06 -10.09
C MET A 335 2.59 11.94 -10.39
N ASP A 336 3.77 11.54 -9.93
CA ASP A 336 5.03 12.28 -10.14
C ASP A 336 5.46 12.31 -11.62
N ARG A 337 5.04 11.32 -12.43
CA ARG A 337 5.35 11.25 -13.87
C ARG A 337 4.30 11.93 -14.77
N GLY A 338 3.09 12.16 -14.28
CA GLY A 338 1.93 12.59 -15.07
C GLY A 338 1.90 14.08 -15.43
N ASN A 339 2.53 14.93 -14.62
CA ASN A 339 2.59 16.37 -14.83
C ASN A 339 4.02 16.84 -14.58
N GLY A 340 4.63 17.57 -15.52
CA GLY A 340 5.97 18.12 -15.39
C GLY A 340 6.12 19.11 -14.22
N GLY A 341 6.23 18.61 -12.99
CA GLY A 341 6.62 19.35 -11.80
C GLY A 341 5.73 20.55 -11.44
N SER A 342 4.43 20.53 -11.74
CA SER A 342 3.54 21.71 -11.63
C SER A 342 3.24 22.20 -10.21
N GLY A 343 3.74 21.52 -9.17
CA GLY A 343 3.63 21.96 -7.79
C GLY A 343 2.33 21.51 -7.09
N TYR A 344 2.07 22.04 -5.89
CA TYR A 344 0.94 21.68 -5.03
C TYR A 344 -0.37 22.30 -5.53
N SER A 345 -1.45 21.50 -5.60
CA SER A 345 -2.79 21.92 -6.01
C SER A 345 -3.86 21.42 -5.04
N PHE A 346 -4.60 22.34 -4.42
CA PHE A 346 -5.76 22.01 -3.59
C PHE A 346 -6.99 21.63 -4.44
N VAL A 347 -7.00 22.00 -5.72
CA VAL A 347 -8.02 21.57 -6.69
C VAL A 347 -7.87 20.07 -6.97
N ASP A 348 -6.64 19.61 -7.19
CA ASP A 348 -6.33 18.19 -7.35
C ASP A 348 -6.67 17.41 -6.07
N LEU A 349 -6.29 17.95 -4.90
CA LEU A 349 -6.63 17.37 -3.61
C LEU A 349 -8.15 17.26 -3.40
N ALA A 350 -8.94 18.23 -3.84
CA ALA A 350 -10.40 18.15 -3.76
C ALA A 350 -10.96 17.02 -4.63
N ALA A 351 -10.40 16.79 -5.83
CA ALA A 351 -10.76 15.66 -6.67
C ALA A 351 -10.37 14.32 -6.04
N ASP A 352 -9.14 14.22 -5.51
CA ASP A 352 -8.64 13.01 -4.85
C ASP A 352 -9.50 12.61 -3.65
N MET A 353 -9.76 13.56 -2.74
CA MET A 353 -10.56 13.31 -1.55
C MET A 353 -12.01 12.98 -1.88
N SER A 354 -12.58 13.59 -2.93
CA SER A 354 -13.92 13.27 -3.39
C SER A 354 -14.00 11.86 -3.98
N GLY A 355 -12.95 11.44 -4.71
CA GLY A 355 -12.79 10.08 -5.21
C GLY A 355 -12.73 9.05 -4.08
N THR A 356 -11.90 9.31 -3.07
CA THR A 356 -11.79 8.47 -1.87
C THR A 356 -13.13 8.33 -1.14
N GLU A 357 -13.83 9.45 -0.87
CA GLU A 357 -15.13 9.38 -0.20
C GLU A 357 -16.19 8.70 -1.06
N PHE A 358 -16.14 8.86 -2.40
CA PHE A 358 -16.99 8.11 -3.32
C PHE A 358 -16.80 6.61 -3.21
N ALA A 359 -15.56 6.14 -3.20
CA ALA A 359 -15.26 4.72 -3.05
C ALA A 359 -15.88 4.17 -1.76
N LYS A 360 -15.61 4.80 -0.61
CA LYS A 360 -16.15 4.39 0.69
C LYS A 360 -17.67 4.25 0.68
N VAL A 361 -18.40 5.27 0.24
CA VAL A 361 -19.88 5.19 0.23
C VAL A 361 -20.40 4.20 -0.83
N ALA A 362 -19.70 4.04 -1.96
CA ALA A 362 -20.09 3.12 -3.01
C ALA A 362 -19.87 1.66 -2.63
N THR A 363 -18.90 1.35 -1.76
CA THR A 363 -18.51 -0.02 -1.41
C THR A 363 -18.81 -0.40 0.03
N HIS A 364 -19.43 0.49 0.81
CA HIS A 364 -19.94 0.13 2.12
C HIS A 364 -21.29 -0.63 1.99
N PRO A 365 -21.47 -1.81 2.63
CA PRO A 365 -22.67 -2.65 2.46
C PRO A 365 -23.99 -1.92 2.73
N ASN A 366 -24.02 -0.97 3.66
CA ASN A 366 -25.24 -0.23 4.00
C ASN A 366 -25.64 0.82 2.96
N THR A 367 -24.70 1.32 2.14
CA THR A 367 -24.94 2.46 1.24
C THR A 367 -24.77 2.09 -0.24
N ALA A 368 -24.11 0.98 -0.57
CA ALA A 368 -23.75 0.60 -1.95
C ALA A 368 -24.93 0.59 -2.93
N MET A 369 -26.06 -0.03 -2.56
CA MET A 369 -27.27 -0.05 -3.39
C MET A 369 -27.90 1.33 -3.56
N GLU A 370 -27.84 2.17 -2.52
CA GLU A 370 -28.36 3.53 -2.61
C GLU A 370 -27.49 4.39 -3.52
N VAL A 371 -26.17 4.22 -3.47
CA VAL A 371 -25.22 4.93 -4.34
C VAL A 371 -25.44 4.55 -5.80
N GLN A 372 -25.66 3.26 -6.12
CA GLN A 372 -26.04 2.85 -7.49
C GLN A 372 -27.28 3.61 -7.98
N ASN A 373 -28.30 3.73 -7.14
CA ASN A 373 -29.53 4.44 -7.47
C ASN A 373 -29.34 5.95 -7.59
N ALA A 374 -28.53 6.55 -6.72
CA ALA A 374 -28.21 7.96 -6.74
C ALA A 374 -27.41 8.33 -7.99
N ILE A 375 -26.35 7.59 -8.30
CA ILE A 375 -25.52 7.80 -9.50
C ILE A 375 -26.33 7.58 -10.78
N ALA A 376 -27.22 6.59 -10.83
CA ALA A 376 -28.11 6.42 -11.99
C ALA A 376 -29.00 7.65 -12.26
N ARG A 377 -29.25 8.48 -11.25
CA ARG A 377 -30.11 9.67 -11.31
C ARG A 377 -29.34 11.00 -11.27
N ILE A 378 -28.03 10.98 -11.13
CA ILE A 378 -27.19 12.16 -10.98
C ILE A 378 -27.42 13.14 -12.14
N GLN A 379 -27.55 14.43 -11.85
CA GLN A 379 -27.78 15.46 -12.87
C GLN A 379 -26.58 16.39 -13.01
N SER A 380 -25.73 16.47 -11.98
CA SER A 380 -24.59 17.38 -11.94
C SER A 380 -23.34 16.73 -11.36
N GLU A 381 -22.18 17.16 -11.86
CA GLU A 381 -20.87 16.84 -11.27
C GLU A 381 -20.79 17.32 -9.81
N LEU A 382 -21.53 18.37 -9.45
CA LEU A 382 -21.61 18.93 -8.09
C LEU A 382 -22.29 18.00 -7.07
N GLU A 383 -22.72 16.81 -7.46
CA GLU A 383 -23.21 15.79 -6.54
C GLU A 383 -22.10 14.81 -6.11
N ILE A 384 -20.96 14.78 -6.82
CA ILE A 384 -19.81 13.91 -6.52
C ILE A 384 -18.51 14.69 -6.27
N ILE A 385 -18.37 15.92 -6.77
CA ILE A 385 -17.17 16.73 -6.55
C ILE A 385 -17.59 18.15 -6.19
N PRO A 386 -17.02 18.78 -5.14
CA PRO A 386 -17.45 20.11 -4.74
C PRO A 386 -17.02 21.16 -5.78
N PRO A 387 -17.58 22.38 -5.71
CA PRO A 387 -17.05 23.51 -6.45
C PRO A 387 -15.58 23.74 -6.13
N ILE A 388 -14.76 23.84 -7.17
CA ILE A 388 -13.31 24.05 -7.07
C ILE A 388 -12.92 25.53 -7.03
N ASP A 389 -13.88 26.43 -7.26
CA ASP A 389 -13.64 27.86 -7.22
C ASP A 389 -13.09 28.32 -5.86
N GLY A 390 -12.05 29.15 -5.92
CA GLY A 390 -11.37 29.70 -4.75
C GLY A 390 -10.38 28.76 -4.06
N LEU A 391 -10.17 27.54 -4.57
CA LEU A 391 -9.10 26.67 -4.06
C LEU A 391 -7.74 27.07 -4.65
N PRO A 392 -6.65 27.13 -3.86
CA PRO A 392 -5.32 27.45 -4.36
C PRO A 392 -4.77 26.36 -5.29
N GLU A 393 -4.10 26.74 -6.37
CA GLU A 393 -3.53 25.81 -7.35
C GLU A 393 -2.26 26.38 -8.00
N GLY A 394 -1.40 25.49 -8.50
CA GLY A 394 -0.19 25.87 -9.24
C GLY A 394 0.94 26.40 -8.35
N LEU A 395 0.97 25.98 -7.08
CA LEU A 395 1.96 26.45 -6.12
C LEU A 395 3.27 25.69 -6.31
N SER A 396 4.36 26.39 -6.67
CA SER A 396 5.70 25.78 -6.66
C SER A 396 6.06 25.26 -5.26
N LYS A 397 7.04 24.35 -5.16
CA LYS A 397 7.53 23.88 -3.85
C LYS A 397 7.91 25.05 -2.93
N GLN A 398 8.57 26.07 -3.49
CA GLN A 398 8.94 27.28 -2.76
C GLN A 398 7.71 28.07 -2.30
N ALA A 399 6.76 28.37 -3.20
CA ALA A 399 5.56 29.11 -2.85
C ALA A 399 4.71 28.37 -1.79
N PHE A 400 4.63 27.03 -1.90
CA PHE A 400 3.99 26.20 -0.91
C PHE A 400 4.69 26.27 0.45
N THR A 401 6.03 26.17 0.49
CA THR A 401 6.79 26.29 1.74
C THR A 401 6.69 27.70 2.33
N GLU A 402 6.65 28.75 1.52
CA GLU A 402 6.51 30.12 2.02
C GLU A 402 5.11 30.36 2.62
N GLN A 403 4.06 29.88 1.96
CA GLN A 403 2.68 30.14 2.35
C GLN A 403 2.15 29.16 3.41
N TYR A 404 2.51 27.88 3.28
CA TYR A 404 1.98 26.79 4.10
C TYR A 404 3.05 26.10 4.94
N GLN A 405 4.34 26.37 4.74
CA GLN A 405 5.47 25.73 5.44
C GLN A 405 5.61 24.23 5.16
N ARG A 406 4.59 23.43 5.49
CA ARG A 406 4.55 21.97 5.47
C ARG A 406 3.11 21.45 5.37
N VAL A 407 2.96 20.18 4.97
CA VAL A 407 1.68 19.47 4.74
C VAL A 407 0.91 19.10 6.01
N ASP A 408 1.38 19.53 7.18
CA ASP A 408 0.76 19.37 8.49
C ASP A 408 0.68 20.70 9.25
N SER A 409 0.96 21.83 8.58
CA SER A 409 0.82 23.14 9.19
C SER A 409 -0.65 23.46 9.42
N GLU A 410 -0.92 24.32 10.41
CA GLU A 410 -2.28 24.78 10.68
C GLU A 410 -2.92 25.44 9.46
N ALA A 411 -2.15 26.17 8.66
CA ALA A 411 -2.62 26.81 7.44
C ALA A 411 -3.02 25.79 6.37
N TYR A 412 -2.21 24.75 6.16
CA TYR A 412 -2.53 23.67 5.21
C TYR A 412 -3.75 22.87 5.67
N LEU A 413 -3.80 22.51 6.96
CA LEU A 413 -4.91 21.75 7.53
C LEU A 413 -6.23 22.52 7.46
N LYS A 414 -6.21 23.86 7.57
CA LYS A 414 -7.41 24.70 7.36
C LYS A 414 -7.98 24.56 5.96
N GLU A 415 -7.14 24.59 4.92
CA GLU A 415 -7.57 24.39 3.54
C GLU A 415 -8.11 22.96 3.32
N VAL A 416 -7.43 21.96 3.88
CA VAL A 416 -7.90 20.55 3.82
C VAL A 416 -9.24 20.39 4.51
N GLU A 417 -9.44 20.98 5.69
CA GLU A 417 -10.71 20.92 6.40
C GLU A 417 -11.83 21.67 5.66
N GLU A 418 -11.52 22.77 4.96
CA GLU A 418 -12.47 23.44 4.10
C GLU A 418 -12.89 22.54 2.93
N ILE A 419 -11.95 21.85 2.27
CA ILE A 419 -12.27 20.86 1.23
C ILE A 419 -13.16 19.75 1.80
N LYS A 420 -12.78 19.15 2.94
CA LYS A 420 -13.60 18.12 3.62
C LYS A 420 -14.99 18.63 3.96
N ARG A 421 -15.10 19.88 4.42
CA ARG A 421 -16.39 20.51 4.71
C ARG A 421 -17.24 20.61 3.45
N ARG A 422 -16.67 21.06 2.32
CA ARG A 422 -17.38 21.11 1.03
C ARG A 422 -17.83 19.72 0.58
N ILE A 423 -16.98 18.70 0.71
CA ILE A 423 -17.30 17.31 0.35
C ILE A 423 -18.45 16.76 1.21
N ARG A 424 -18.42 16.95 2.53
CA ARG A 424 -19.49 16.51 3.44
C ARG A 424 -20.86 17.15 3.17
N LEU A 425 -20.89 18.27 2.45
CA LEU A 425 -22.14 18.93 2.06
C LEU A 425 -22.77 18.33 0.80
N LEU A 426 -22.07 17.45 0.08
CA LEU A 426 -22.56 16.86 -1.14
C LEU A 426 -23.62 15.78 -0.82
N PRO A 427 -24.77 15.78 -1.52
CA PRO A 427 -25.87 14.86 -1.20
C PRO A 427 -25.49 13.37 -1.23
N LEU A 428 -24.54 12.99 -2.07
CA LEU A 428 -24.11 11.59 -2.19
C LEU A 428 -23.37 11.09 -0.94
N TYR A 429 -22.70 11.99 -0.21
CA TYR A 429 -21.82 11.65 0.91
C TYR A 429 -22.46 11.85 2.29
N GLN A 430 -23.73 12.28 2.35
CA GLN A 430 -24.49 12.45 3.59
C GLN A 430 -25.25 11.18 4.03
N LYS A 431 -24.86 10.02 3.48
CA LYS A 431 -25.59 8.76 3.62
C LYS A 431 -25.22 7.98 4.88
#